data_AF-A0AA40WGG4-F1
#
_entry.id   AF-A0AA40WGG4-F1
#
_cell.length_a   1.000
_cell.length_b   1.000
_cell.length_c   1.000
_cell.angle_alpha   90.00
_cell.angle_beta   90.00
_cell.angle_gamma   90.00
#
_symmetry.space_group_name_H-M   'P 1'
#
loop_
_entity.id
_entity.type
_entity.pdbx_description
1 polymer ?
#
loop_
_entity_poly.entity_id
_entity_poly.type
_entity_poly.pdbx_seq_one_letter_code
_entity_poly.pdbx_strand_id
1 'polypeptide(L)' 'QNANQALKLADRGYVLENGHVVLSDTGDALLANEAVRSAYLGG' A
#
# COMPACT_ATOMS: atom_id res chain seq x y z
N GLN A 1 5.21 -7.45 -6.07
CA GLN A 1 5.01 -6.75 -7.37
C GLN A 1 3.57 -6.31 -7.71
N ASN A 2 2.53 -7.17 -7.69
CA ASN A 2 1.17 -6.75 -8.12
C ASN A 2 0.55 -5.60 -7.30
N ALA A 3 0.73 -5.58 -5.98
CA ALA A 3 0.24 -4.49 -5.13
C ALA A 3 0.93 -3.14 -5.45
N ASN A 4 2.22 -3.17 -5.82
CA ASN A 4 2.97 -1.98 -6.20
C ASN A 4 2.43 -1.40 -7.52
N GLN A 5 2.12 -2.25 -8.50
CA GLN A 5 1.48 -1.81 -9.74
C GLN A 5 0.04 -1.32 -9.52
N ALA A 6 -0.73 -1.98 -8.67
CA ALA A 6 -2.09 -1.56 -8.33
C ALA A 6 -2.10 -0.17 -7.68
N LEU A 7 -1.21 0.08 -6.71
CA LEU A 7 -1.12 1.38 -6.04
C LEU A 7 -0.67 2.50 -7.00
N LYS A 8 0.13 2.21 -8.02
CA LYS A 8 0.53 3.21 -9.04
C LYS A 8 -0.65 3.72 -9.88
N LEU A 9 -1.73 2.95 -9.96
CA LEU A 9 -2.92 3.31 -10.74
C LEU A 9 -4.07 3.79 -9.84
N ALA A 10 -3.96 3.59 -8.52
CA ALA A 10 -5.06 3.85 -7.60
C ALA A 10 -4.98 5.26 -6.99
N ASP A 11 -6.09 6.00 -7.05
CA ASP A 11 -6.23 7.28 -6.36
C ASP A 11 -6.21 7.11 -4.82
N ARG A 12 -6.64 5.94 -4.34
CA ARG A 12 -6.76 5.59 -2.93
C ARG A 12 -6.37 4.13 -2.70
N GLY A 13 -5.66 3.85 -1.61
CA GLY A 13 -5.36 2.50 -1.17
C GLY A 13 -5.66 2.28 0.31
N TYR A 14 -5.80 1.01 0.67
CA TYR A 14 -6.09 0.55 2.02
C TYR A 14 -5.20 -0.65 2.34
N VAL A 15 -4.46 -0.57 3.43
CA VAL A 15 -3.64 -1.66 3.95
C VAL A 15 -4.45 -2.43 4.96
N LEU A 16 -4.59 -3.73 4.73
CA LEU A 16 -5.31 -4.66 5.58
C LEU A 16 -4.34 -5.53 6.37
N GLU A 17 -4.55 -5.60 7.67
CA GLU A 17 -3.86 -6.51 8.57
C GLU A 17 -4.89 -7.21 9.47
N ASN A 18 -4.85 -8.54 9.50
CA ASN A 18 -5.77 -9.35 10.32
C ASN A 18 -7.25 -8.97 10.17
N GLY A 19 -7.67 -8.68 8.93
CA GLY A 19 -9.06 -8.30 8.61
C GLY A 19 -9.44 -6.85 8.92
N HIS A 20 -8.50 -6.02 9.37
CA HIS A 20 -8.75 -4.62 9.72
C HIS A 20 -7.92 -3.68 8.84
N VAL A 21 -8.49 -2.53 8.49
CA VAL A 21 -7.76 -1.46 7.80
C VAL A 21 -6.86 -0.77 8.82
N VAL A 22 -5.56 -0.91 8.65
CA VAL A 22 -4.56 -0.31 9.56
C VAL A 22 -3.96 0.98 9.00
N LEU A 23 -4.05 1.18 7.68
CA LEU A 23 -3.60 2.41 7.03
C LEU A 23 -4.43 2.66 5.76
N SER A 24 -4.77 3.92 5.51
CA SER A 24 -5.42 4.35 4.27
C SER A 24 -4.86 5.68 3.82
N ASP A 25 -4.48 5.79 2.55
CA ASP A 25 -4.00 7.03 1.95
C ASP A 25 -4.15 6.98 0.42
N THR A 26 -3.59 7.94 -0.29
CA THR A 26 -3.45 7.86 -1.76
C THR A 26 -2.50 6.74 -2.16
N GLY A 27 -2.64 6.25 -3.39
CA GLY A 27 -1.74 5.23 -3.93
C GLY A 27 -0.27 5.66 -3.86
N ASP A 28 0.01 6.91 -4.23
CA ASP A 28 1.35 7.51 -4.18
C ASP A 28 1.91 7.60 -2.75
N ALA A 29 1.10 8.03 -1.78
CA ALA A 29 1.53 8.14 -0.39
C ALA A 29 1.86 6.77 0.21
N LEU A 30 1.03 5.75 -0.09
CA LEU A 30 1.29 4.37 0.35
C LEU A 30 2.52 3.77 -0.33
N LEU A 31 2.78 4.10 -1.59
CA LEU A 31 4.00 3.71 -2.30
C LEU A 31 5.25 4.36 -1.73
N ALA A 32 5.14 5.57 -1.18
CA ALA A 32 6.25 6.28 -0.54
C ALA A 32 6.48 5.86 0.92
N ASN A 33 5.50 5.24 1.56
CA ASN A 33 5.58 4.84 2.96
C ASN A 33 6.55 3.67 3.19
N GLU A 34 7.64 3.89 3.93
CA GLU A 34 8.68 2.88 4.18
C GLU A 34 8.14 1.62 4.87
N ALA A 35 7.22 1.75 5.83
CA ALA A 35 6.64 0.61 6.52
C ALA A 35 5.80 -0.25 5.56
N VAL A 36 4.97 0.38 4.72
CA VAL A 36 4.18 -0.32 3.70
C VAL A 36 5.08 -0.98 2.67
N ARG A 37 6.12 -0.27 2.21
CA ARG A 37 7.08 -0.81 1.24
C ARG A 37 7.80 -2.03 1.79
N SER A 38 8.31 -1.94 3.02
CA SER A 38 9.04 -3.03 3.66
C SER A 38 8.15 -4.25 3.92
N ALA A 39 6.93 -4.04 4.41
CA ALA A 39 6.03 -5.13 4.78
C ALA A 39 5.32 -5.80 3.59
N TYR A 40 5.01 -5.05 2.52
CA TYR A 40 4.09 -5.53 1.48
C TYR A 40 4.58 -5.35 0.03
N LEU A 41 5.56 -4.48 -0.22
CA LEU A 41 6.01 -4.15 -1.59
C LEU A 41 7.47 -4.55 -1.89
N GLY A 42 8.20 -5.08 -0.88
CA GLY A 42 9.59 -5.54 -0.99
C GLY A 42 9.69 -6.92 -1.61
N GLY A 43 9.70 -6.97 -2.96
CA GLY A 43 9.84 -8.16 -3.80
C GLY A 43 9.26 -7.95 -5.20
#